data_AF-A0A843HKT3-F1
#
_entry.id   AF-A0A843HKT3-F1
#
_cell.length_a   1.000
_cell.length_b   1.000
_cell.length_c   1.000
_cell.angle_alpha   90.00
_cell.angle_beta   90.00
_cell.angle_gamma   90.00
#
_symmetry.space_group_name_H-M   'P 1'
#
loop_
_entity.id
_entity.type
_entity.pdbx_description
1 polymer ?
#
loop_
_entity_poly.entity_id
_entity_poly.type
_entity_poly.pdbx_seq_one_letter_code
_entity_poly.pdbx_strand_id
1 'polypeptide(L)' 'MIKVEYAPEREAIKVEINFHCKQQYLAEVTALFHAITKDLTDKELFIIAVTEKINELKKELEE' A
#
# COMPACT_ATOMS: atom_id res chain seq x y z
N MET A 1 12.64 -10.05 6.95
CA MET A 1 12.71 -8.62 7.29
C MET A 1 11.72 -7.87 6.41
N ILE A 2 10.79 -7.13 7.01
CA ILE A 2 9.85 -6.23 6.30
C ILE A 2 10.41 -4.82 6.43
N LYS A 3 10.56 -4.11 5.32
CA LYS A 3 10.98 -2.71 5.25
C LYS A 3 9.84 -1.93 4.59
N VAL A 4 9.33 -0.91 5.29
CA VAL A 4 8.25 -0.04 4.80
C VAL A 4 8.85 1.36 4.66
N GLU A 5 8.80 1.92 3.46
CA GLU A 5 9.29 3.26 3.15
C GLU A 5 8.17 4.06 2.50
N TYR A 6 7.90 5.26 3.03
CA TYR A 6 7.05 6.21 2.33
C TYR A 6 7.91 6.94 1.29
N ALA A 7 7.50 6.89 0.02
CA ALA A 7 8.14 7.58 -1.08
C ALA A 7 7.32 8.83 -1.44
N PRO A 8 7.55 9.98 -0.76
CA PRO A 8 6.72 11.18 -0.91
C PRO A 8 6.70 11.72 -2.35
N GLU A 9 7.78 11.55 -3.09
CA GLU A 9 7.89 11.98 -4.50
C GLU A 9 6.94 11.28 -5.48
N ARG A 10 6.36 10.14 -5.07
CA ARG A 10 5.37 9.39 -5.85
C ARG A 10 4.05 9.21 -5.12
N GLU A 11 3.91 9.86 -3.96
CA GLU A 11 2.79 9.69 -3.02
C GLU A 11 2.45 8.21 -2.75
N ALA A 12 3.47 7.35 -2.76
CA ALA A 12 3.30 5.89 -2.71
C ALA A 12 4.03 5.29 -1.51
N ILE A 13 3.50 4.19 -0.98
CA ILE A 13 4.15 3.41 0.08
C ILE A 13 4.89 2.23 -0.56
N LYS A 14 6.22 2.20 -0.44
CA LYS A 14 7.03 1.06 -0.87
C LYS A 14 7.16 0.06 0.27
N VAL A 15 6.69 -1.17 0.07
CA VAL A 15 6.85 -2.27 1.03
C VAL A 15 7.77 -3.33 0.42
N GLU A 16 8.96 -3.49 1.00
CA GLU A 16 9.91 -4.55 0.65
C GLU A 16 9.89 -5.63 1.72
N ILE A 17 9.66 -6.88 1.32
CA ILE A 17 9.67 -8.00 2.24
C ILE A 17 10.73 -8.98 1.76
N ASN A 18 11.82 -9.08 2.52
CA ASN A 18 12.89 -10.03 2.30
C ASN A 18 12.68 -11.25 3.19
N PHE A 19 12.42 -12.40 2.60
CA PHE A 19 12.13 -13.62 3.33
C PHE A 19 12.88 -14.81 2.74
N HIS A 20 13.48 -15.62 3.61
CA HIS A 20 14.17 -16.85 3.24
C HIS A 20 13.40 -18.03 3.83
N CYS A 21 12.98 -18.98 3.00
CA CYS A 21 12.35 -20.21 3.47
C CYS A 21 12.83 -21.45 2.75
N LYS A 22 12.59 -22.59 3.41
CA LYS A 22 12.60 -23.90 2.78
C LYS A 22 11.49 -23.96 1.72
N GLN A 23 11.77 -24.62 0.60
CA GLN A 23 10.88 -24.66 -0.56
C GLN A 23 9.47 -25.19 -0.25
N GLN A 24 9.32 -26.06 0.76
CA GLN A 24 8.02 -26.58 1.21
C GLN A 24 7.05 -25.51 1.73
N TYR A 25 7.55 -24.36 2.20
CA TYR A 25 6.74 -23.24 2.70
C TYR A 25 6.51 -22.14 1.66
N LEU A 26 7.08 -22.28 0.45
CA LEU A 26 7.04 -21.23 -0.56
C LEU A 26 5.60 -20.87 -0.94
N ALA A 27 4.74 -21.87 -1.16
CA ALA A 27 3.34 -21.63 -1.55
C ALA A 27 2.55 -20.87 -0.48
N GLU A 28 2.70 -21.25 0.78
CA GLU A 28 2.02 -20.59 1.91
C GLU A 28 2.48 -19.14 2.08
N VAL A 29 3.79 -18.93 1.99
CA VAL A 29 4.38 -17.59 2.11
C VAL A 29 3.98 -16.71 0.92
N THR A 30 3.95 -17.24 -0.30
CA THR A 30 3.45 -16.51 -1.47
C THR A 30 1.99 -16.11 -1.31
N ALA A 31 1.14 -16.99 -0.75
CA ALA A 31 -0.26 -16.67 -0.49
C ALA A 31 -0.40 -15.54 0.57
N LEU A 32 0.37 -15.62 1.66
CA LEU A 32 0.39 -14.57 2.69
C LEU A 32 0.89 -13.23 2.11
N PHE A 33 1.92 -13.26 1.28
CA PHE A 33 2.41 -12.07 0.57
C PHE A 33 1.34 -11.45 -0.30
N HIS A 34 0.68 -12.25 -1.13
CA HIS A 34 -0.36 -11.76 -2.03
C HIS A 34 -1.51 -11.13 -1.26
N ALA A 35 -1.92 -11.71 -0.13
CA ALA A 35 -2.93 -11.15 0.75
C ALA A 35 -2.51 -9.78 1.32
N ILE A 36 -1.27 -9.65 1.80
CA ILE A 36 -0.74 -8.39 2.33
C ILE A 36 -0.66 -7.32 1.23
N THR A 37 -0.12 -7.67 0.05
CA THR A 37 0.00 -6.71 -1.05
C THR A 37 -1.36 -6.21 -1.51
N LYS A 38 -2.36 -7.09 -1.62
CA LYS A 38 -3.73 -6.70 -1.97
C LYS A 38 -4.33 -5.72 -0.95
N ASP A 39 -4.28 -6.05 0.34
CA ASP A 39 -4.83 -5.20 1.41
C ASP A 39 -4.16 -3.82 1.45
N LEU A 40 -2.85 -3.75 1.19
CA LEU A 40 -2.11 -2.48 1.09
C LEU A 40 -2.56 -1.66 -0.12
N THR A 41 -2.73 -2.28 -1.29
CA THR A 41 -3.24 -1.60 -2.49
C THR A 41 -4.66 -1.08 -2.30
N ASP A 42 -5.54 -1.87 -1.67
CA ASP A 42 -6.92 -1.45 -1.39
C ASP A 42 -6.94 -0.21 -0.45
N LYS A 43 -6.03 -0.17 0.55
CA LYS A 43 -5.87 0.98 1.45
C LYS A 43 -5.29 2.21 0.75
N GLU A 44 -4.32 2.02 -0.15
CA GLU A 44 -3.74 3.11 -0.95
C GLU A 44 -4.82 3.78 -1.83
N LEU A 45 -5.64 2.97 -2.51
CA LEU A 45 -6.77 3.46 -3.30
C LEU A 45 -7.78 4.24 -2.44
N PHE A 46 -8.06 3.77 -1.24
CA PHE A 46 -8.92 4.49 -0.29
C PHE A 46 -8.34 5.86 0.09
N ILE A 47 -7.05 5.92 0.42
CA ILE A 47 -6.37 7.18 0.78
C ILE A 47 -6.42 8.18 -0.39
N ILE A 48 -6.18 7.72 -1.63
CA ILE A 48 -6.27 8.55 -2.83
C ILE A 48 -7.69 9.12 -2.98
N ALA A 49 -8.72 8.28 -2.91
CA ALA A 49 -10.10 8.70 -3.05
C ALA A 49 -10.54 9.72 -1.97
N VAL A 50 -10.12 9.51 -0.72
CA VAL A 50 -10.38 10.46 0.37
C VAL A 50 -9.64 11.79 0.12
N THR A 51 -8.40 11.73 -0.34
CA THR A 51 -7.61 12.93 -0.66
C THR A 51 -8.24 13.73 -1.79
N GLU A 52 -8.71 13.08 -2.85
CA GLU A 52 -9.46 13.71 -3.93
C GLU A 52 -10.72 14.40 -3.39
N LYS A 53 -11.51 13.72 -2.54
CA LYS A 53 -12.72 14.31 -1.95
C LYS A 53 -12.42 15.52 -1.07
N ILE A 54 -11.35 15.47 -0.27
CA ILE A 54 -10.91 16.62 0.54
C ILE A 54 -10.52 17.79 -0.35
N ASN A 55 -9.82 17.54 -1.45
CA ASN A 55 -9.42 18.59 -2.40
C ASN A 55 -10.62 19.21 -3.12
N GLU A 56 -11.64 18.42 -3.46
CA GLU A 56 -12.92 18.94 -3.98
C GLU A 56 -13.59 19.86 -2.97
N LEU A 57 -13.79 19.39 -1.74
CA LEU A 57 -14.44 20.17 -0.67
C LEU A 57 -13.65 21.45 -0.34
N LYS A 58 -12.32 21.40 -0.41
CA LYS A 58 -11.47 22.57 -0.22
C LYS A 58 -11.70 23.62 -1.31
N LYS A 59 -11.82 23.21 -2.58
CA LYS A 59 -12.14 24.14 -3.68
C LYS A 59 -13.51 24.78 -3.49
N GLU A 60 -14.52 24.00 -3.14
CA GLU A 60 -15.88 24.51 -2.86
C GLU A 60 -15.90 25.51 -1.69
N LEU A 61 -15.00 25.37 -0.72
CA LEU A 61 -14.85 26.29 0.42
C LEU A 61 -14.07 27.58 0.09
N GLU A 62 -13.19 27.53 -0.92
CA GLU A 62 -12.37 28.67 -1.36
C GLU A 62 -13.08 29.55 -2.40
N GLU A 63 -14.13 29.04 -3.05
CA GLU A 63 -15.07 29.78 -3.91
C GLU A 63 -16.17 30.52 -3.11
#